data_AF-I9TI49-F1
#
_entry.id   AF-I9TI49-F1
#
_cell.length_a   1.000
_cell.length_b   1.000
_cell.length_c   1.000
_cell.angle_alpha   90.00
_cell.angle_beta   90.00
_cell.angle_gamma   90.00
#
_symmetry.space_group_name_H-M   'P 1'
#
loop_
_entity.id
_entity.type
_entity.pdbx_description
1 polymer ?
#
loop_
_entity_poly.entity_id
_entity_poly.type
_entity_poly.pdbx_seq_one_letter_code
_entity_poly.pdbx_strand_id
1 'polypeptide(L)'
;MKRELLSFAKNLNIPTIFIFTNTQEKAGDAFVKETKEIIDEEWGFKGFIKAYARVSSVAFSFRGLKVPVEGLEELVAETKKCLIEARKNKQNHFLLIQKANIQARK
;
A
#
# COMPACT_ATOMS: atom_id res chain seq x y z
N MET A 1 6.89 10.40 13.82
CA MET A 1 6.58 9.19 13.03
C MET A 1 5.10 8.85 12.85
N LYS A 2 4.36 8.30 13.85
CA LYS A 2 2.94 7.89 13.63
C LYS A 2 2.05 9.01 13.06
N ARG A 3 2.22 10.25 13.58
CA ARG A 3 1.49 11.43 13.07
C ARG A 3 1.93 11.84 11.66
N GLU A 4 3.21 11.68 11.32
CA GLU A 4 3.76 12.09 10.01
C GLU A 4 3.27 11.17 8.89
N LEU A 5 3.29 9.86 9.10
CA LEU A 5 2.87 8.91 8.07
C LEU A 5 1.36 8.96 7.80
N LEU A 6 0.55 9.11 8.86
CA LEU A 6 -0.88 9.36 8.74
C LEU A 6 -1.18 10.69 8.03
N SER A 7 -0.41 11.75 8.34
CA SER A 7 -0.55 13.04 7.66
C SER A 7 -0.20 12.96 6.17
N PHE A 8 0.81 12.15 5.82
CA PHE A 8 1.23 11.93 4.44
C PHE A 8 0.17 11.21 3.62
N ALA A 9 -0.35 10.09 4.12
CA ALA A 9 -1.43 9.35 3.46
C ALA A 9 -2.69 10.21 3.24
N LYS A 10 -3.05 11.01 4.26
CA LYS A 10 -4.19 11.93 4.19
C LYS A 10 -4.01 13.00 3.12
N ASN A 11 -2.84 13.62 3.03
CA ASN A 11 -2.55 14.66 2.04
C ASN A 11 -2.63 14.14 0.59
N LEU A 12 -2.27 12.86 0.38
CA LEU A 12 -2.30 12.23 -0.95
C LEU A 12 -3.67 11.63 -1.30
N ASN A 13 -4.65 11.67 -0.37
CA ASN A 13 -5.96 11.05 -0.51
C ASN A 13 -5.88 9.56 -0.90
N ILE A 14 -4.88 8.84 -0.35
CA ILE A 14 -4.64 7.42 -0.60
C ILE A 14 -5.30 6.61 0.52
N PRO A 15 -6.26 5.72 0.21
CA PRO A 15 -6.76 4.76 1.19
C PRO A 15 -5.62 3.90 1.72
N THR A 16 -5.35 3.99 3.02
CA THR A 16 -4.19 3.36 3.65
C THR A 16 -4.64 2.57 4.89
N ILE A 17 -4.24 1.30 4.97
CA ILE A 17 -4.50 0.44 6.13
C ILE A 17 -3.21 0.31 6.93
N PHE A 18 -3.27 0.62 8.24
CA PHE A 18 -2.16 0.44 9.17
C PHE A 18 -2.40 -0.75 10.08
N ILE A 19 -1.43 -1.64 10.14
CA ILE A 19 -1.53 -2.88 10.90
C ILE A 19 -0.35 -2.95 11.85
N PHE A 20 -0.65 -2.89 13.14
CA PHE A 20 0.35 -3.03 14.18
C PHE A 20 0.50 -4.50 14.54
N THR A 21 1.71 -5.02 14.41
CA THR A 21 2.01 -6.39 14.83
C THR A 21 3.09 -6.40 15.90
N ASN A 22 2.96 -7.35 16.84
CA ASN A 22 3.96 -7.74 17.82
C ASN A 22 4.86 -8.88 17.27
N THR A 23 4.58 -9.41 16.09
CA THR A 23 5.25 -10.61 15.58
C THR A 23 6.67 -10.34 15.08
N GLN A 24 7.57 -11.28 15.39
CA GLN A 24 8.98 -11.27 15.03
C GLN A 24 9.22 -11.20 13.51
N GLU A 25 10.45 -10.91 13.10
CA GLU A 25 10.90 -10.87 11.69
C GLU A 25 10.39 -12.06 10.86
N LYS A 26 10.56 -13.29 11.36
CA LYS A 26 10.19 -14.55 10.69
C LYS A 26 8.69 -14.87 10.69
N ALA A 27 7.91 -14.26 11.59
CA ALA A 27 6.46 -14.45 11.67
C ALA A 27 5.68 -13.34 10.93
N GLY A 28 6.39 -12.36 10.35
CA GLY A 28 5.80 -11.24 9.64
C GLY A 28 5.13 -11.65 8.33
N ASP A 29 5.72 -12.57 7.56
CA ASP A 29 5.17 -12.95 6.25
C ASP A 29 3.89 -13.76 6.36
N ALA A 30 3.82 -14.68 7.33
CA ALA A 30 2.61 -15.42 7.66
C ALA A 30 1.49 -14.46 8.09
N PHE A 31 1.81 -13.48 8.95
CA PHE A 31 0.87 -12.45 9.37
C PHE A 31 0.36 -11.59 8.19
N VAL A 32 1.24 -11.17 7.29
CA VAL A 32 0.87 -10.40 6.09
C VAL A 32 -0.04 -11.22 5.19
N LYS A 33 0.23 -12.52 5.04
CA LYS A 33 -0.59 -13.42 4.22
C LYS A 33 -1.99 -13.58 4.81
N GLU A 34 -2.09 -13.90 6.10
CA GLU A 34 -3.37 -14.06 6.80
C GLU A 34 -4.18 -12.76 6.77
N THR A 35 -3.51 -11.62 6.96
CA THR A 35 -4.17 -10.31 6.84
C THR A 35 -4.72 -10.07 5.43
N LYS A 36 -3.94 -10.40 4.39
CA LYS A 36 -4.41 -10.27 3.00
C LYS A 36 -5.64 -11.16 2.76
N GLU A 37 -5.63 -12.38 3.27
CA GLU A 37 -6.77 -13.31 3.18
C GLU A 37 -8.01 -12.73 3.88
N ILE A 38 -7.87 -12.18 5.09
CA ILE A 38 -8.98 -11.52 5.82
C ILE A 38 -9.54 -10.33 5.01
N ILE A 39 -8.67 -9.48 4.47
CA ILE A 39 -9.10 -8.30 3.72
C ILE A 39 -9.78 -8.69 2.39
N ASP A 40 -9.26 -9.70 1.72
CA ASP A 40 -9.81 -10.17 0.45
C ASP A 40 -11.14 -10.91 0.63
N GLU A 41 -11.20 -11.84 1.59
CA GLU A 41 -12.32 -12.78 1.74
C GLU A 41 -13.36 -12.32 2.77
N GLU A 42 -12.95 -11.91 3.98
CA GLU A 42 -13.92 -11.48 5.00
C GLU A 42 -14.47 -10.08 4.74
N TRP A 43 -13.60 -9.15 4.35
CA TRP A 43 -14.02 -7.77 4.08
C TRP A 43 -14.48 -7.57 2.64
N GLY A 44 -14.30 -8.58 1.77
CA GLY A 44 -14.71 -8.54 0.37
C GLY A 44 -13.91 -7.56 -0.50
N PHE A 45 -12.74 -7.11 -0.04
CA PHE A 45 -11.87 -6.18 -0.77
C PHE A 45 -10.84 -6.91 -1.64
N LYS A 46 -11.28 -7.98 -2.33
CA LYS A 46 -10.39 -8.82 -3.11
C LYS A 46 -9.53 -8.02 -4.10
N GLY A 47 -8.22 -8.11 -3.94
CA GLY A 47 -7.26 -7.44 -4.83
C GLY A 47 -7.11 -5.94 -4.57
N PHE A 48 -7.60 -5.44 -3.44
CA PHE A 48 -7.40 -4.07 -2.97
C PHE A 48 -5.94 -3.81 -2.55
N ILE A 49 -5.30 -4.77 -1.87
CA ILE A 49 -3.88 -4.67 -1.54
C ILE A 49 -3.06 -4.99 -2.79
N LYS A 50 -2.55 -3.94 -3.45
CA LYS A 50 -1.68 -4.07 -4.64
C LYS A 50 -0.19 -4.20 -4.31
N ALA A 51 0.24 -3.54 -3.24
CA ALA A 51 1.62 -3.52 -2.80
C ALA A 51 1.68 -3.48 -1.26
N TYR A 52 2.78 -3.95 -0.70
CA TYR A 52 3.04 -3.97 0.73
C TYR A 52 4.53 -3.68 0.94
N ALA A 53 4.84 -2.88 1.94
CA ALA A 53 6.21 -2.64 2.39
C ALA A 53 6.25 -2.78 3.91
N ARG A 54 7.25 -3.48 4.43
CA ARG A 54 7.48 -3.62 5.87
C ARG A 54 8.36 -2.48 6.33
N VAL A 55 7.89 -1.64 7.24
CA VAL A 55 8.68 -0.50 7.72
C VAL A 55 9.03 -0.64 9.19
N SER A 56 10.33 -0.70 9.48
CA SER A 56 10.86 -0.55 10.84
C SER A 56 11.28 0.91 11.02
N SER A 57 10.48 1.68 11.77
CA SER A 57 10.71 3.12 11.90
C SER A 57 11.69 3.52 13.03
N VAL A 58 11.99 2.59 13.94
CA VAL A 58 12.90 2.80 15.07
C VAL A 58 13.77 1.55 15.21
N ALA A 59 15.08 1.74 15.31
CA ALA A 59 15.99 0.65 15.65
C ALA A 59 15.64 0.16 17.07
N PHE A 60 15.26 -1.10 17.20
CA PHE A 60 14.93 -1.68 18.50
C PHE A 60 15.77 -2.92 18.75
N SER A 61 16.14 -3.12 20.01
CA SER A 61 16.80 -4.34 20.45
C SER A 61 15.76 -5.25 21.07
N PHE A 62 15.66 -6.48 20.58
CA PHE A 62 14.79 -7.50 21.15
C PHE A 62 15.59 -8.78 21.38
N ARG A 63 15.65 -9.22 22.64
CA ARG A 63 16.45 -10.40 23.06
C ARG A 63 17.92 -10.34 22.61
N GLY A 64 18.52 -9.15 22.57
CA GLY A 64 19.92 -8.95 22.17
C GLY A 64 20.17 -8.81 20.66
N LEU A 65 19.15 -9.03 19.81
CA LEU A 65 19.24 -8.74 18.36
C LEU A 65 18.86 -7.28 18.10
N LYS A 66 19.72 -6.54 17.40
CA LYS A 66 19.42 -5.17 16.93
C LYS A 66 18.74 -5.27 15.57
N VAL A 67 17.48 -4.83 15.49
CA VAL A 67 16.76 -4.71 14.22
C VAL A 67 17.01 -3.30 13.66
N PRO A 68 17.61 -3.17 12.47
CA PRO A 68 17.85 -1.86 11.84
C PRO A 68 16.56 -1.21 11.32
N VAL A 69 16.64 0.09 11.04
CA VAL A 69 15.58 0.83 10.36
C VAL A 69 15.60 0.42 8.89
N GLU A 70 14.53 -0.21 8.41
CA GLU A 70 14.45 -0.76 7.05
C GLU A 70 13.05 -0.54 6.43
N GLY A 71 13.00 -0.58 5.10
CA GLY A 71 11.77 -0.57 4.29
C GLY A 71 11.07 0.78 4.12
N LEU A 72 11.59 1.87 4.69
CA LEU A 72 11.06 3.20 4.42
C LEU A 72 11.24 3.60 2.94
N GLU A 73 12.41 3.31 2.35
CA GLU A 73 12.67 3.57 0.93
C GLU A 73 11.76 2.74 0.03
N GLU A 74 11.53 1.47 0.39
CA GLU A 74 10.61 0.58 -0.31
C GLU A 74 9.17 1.12 -0.27
N LEU A 75 8.70 1.56 0.92
CA LEU A 75 7.38 2.18 1.05
C LEU A 75 7.25 3.44 0.16
N VAL A 76 8.28 4.29 0.12
CA VAL A 76 8.30 5.48 -0.73
C VAL A 76 8.27 5.09 -2.21
N ALA A 77 9.04 4.07 -2.62
CA ALA A 77 9.09 3.60 -3.99
C ALA A 77 7.75 3.01 -4.45
N GLU A 78 7.14 2.14 -3.64
CA GLU A 78 5.82 1.55 -3.92
C GLU A 78 4.72 2.62 -3.97
N THR A 79 4.77 3.61 -3.08
CA THR A 79 3.83 4.75 -3.12
C THR A 79 3.96 5.53 -4.43
N LYS A 80 5.18 5.81 -4.89
CA LYS A 80 5.41 6.51 -6.17
C LYS A 80 4.89 5.72 -7.36
N LYS A 81 5.10 4.39 -7.39
CA LYS A 81 4.56 3.51 -8.45
C LYS A 81 3.04 3.59 -8.50
N CYS A 82 2.37 3.42 -7.35
CA CYS A 82 0.91 3.47 -7.25
C CYS A 82 0.34 4.81 -7.76
N LEU A 83 0.98 5.94 -7.44
CA LEU A 83 0.56 7.26 -7.92
C LEU A 83 0.67 7.40 -9.45
N ILE A 84 1.73 6.87 -10.05
CA ILE A 84 1.93 6.90 -11.51
C ILE A 84 0.87 6.05 -12.20
N GLU A 85 0.59 4.85 -11.69
CA GLU A 85 -0.43 3.95 -12.22
C GLU A 85 -1.83 4.57 -12.11
N ALA A 86 -2.17 5.14 -10.96
CA ALA A 86 -3.45 5.81 -10.75
C ALA A 86 -3.66 6.96 -11.76
N ARG A 87 -2.61 7.76 -12.04
CA ARG A 87 -2.67 8.84 -13.03
C ARG A 87 -2.88 8.28 -14.45
N LYS A 88 -2.13 7.26 -14.85
CA LYS A 88 -2.27 6.60 -16.16
C LYS A 88 -3.66 6.01 -16.34
N ASN A 89 -4.20 5.33 -15.32
CA ASN A 89 -5.53 4.72 -15.37
C ASN A 89 -6.63 5.77 -15.57
N LYS A 90 -6.55 6.92 -14.89
CA LYS A 90 -7.49 8.04 -15.11
C LYS A 90 -7.42 8.59 -16.54
N GLN A 91 -6.20 8.79 -17.07
CA GLN A 91 -6.01 9.26 -18.45
C GLN A 91 -6.57 8.27 -19.48
N ASN A 92 -6.27 6.98 -19.32
CA ASN A 92 -6.77 5.92 -20.20
C ASN A 92 -8.30 5.83 -20.16
N HIS A 93 -8.91 5.90 -18.98
CA HIS A 93 -10.36 5.89 -18.84
C HIS A 93 -11.01 7.08 -19.55
N PHE A 94 -10.45 8.28 -19.39
CA PHE A 94 -10.93 9.47 -20.11
C PHE A 94 -10.85 9.30 -21.64
N LEU A 95 -9.73 8.79 -22.15
CA LEU A 95 -9.54 8.55 -23.59
C LEU A 95 -10.50 7.48 -24.13
N LEU A 96 -10.77 6.41 -23.37
CA LEU A 96 -11.73 5.37 -23.75
C LEU A 96 -13.15 5.93 -23.88
N ILE A 97 -13.59 6.75 -22.92
CA ILE A 97 -14.89 7.43 -22.98
C ILE A 97 -14.97 8.35 -24.21
N GLN A 98 -13.92 9.13 -24.47
CA GLN A 98 -13.89 9.99 -25.65
C GLN A 98 -14.01 9.20 -26.96
N LYS A 99 -13.27 8.09 -27.09
CA LYS A 99 -13.35 7.20 -28.25
C LYS A 99 -14.75 6.62 -28.43
N ALA A 100 -15.36 6.11 -27.36
CA ALA A 100 -16.72 5.56 -27.40
C ALA A 100 -17.75 6.62 -27.83
N ASN A 101 -17.65 7.84 -27.31
CA ASN A 101 -18.54 8.95 -27.68
C ASN A 101 -18.37 9.39 -29.15
N ILE A 102 -17.17 9.31 -29.71
CA ILE A 102 -16.94 9.59 -31.14
C ILE A 102 -17.53 8.46 -32.00
N GLN A 103 -17.36 7.20 -31.59
CA GLN A 103 -17.92 6.05 -32.30
C GLN A 103 -19.45 6.07 -32.32
N ALA A 104 -20.10 6.47 -31.22
CA ALA A 104 -21.56 6.58 -31.13
C ALA A 104 -22.16 7.74 -31.96
N ARG A 105 -21.32 8.66 -32.45
CA ARG A 105 -21.73 9.79 -33.31
C ARG A 105 -21.54 9.50 -34.81
N LYS A 106 -20.93 8.38 -35.17
CA LYS A 106 -20.86 7.86 -36.53
C LYS A 106 -22.01 6.91 -36.79
#